data_AF-A0A2G1UI65-F1
#
_entry.id   AF-A0A2G1UI65-F1
#
_cell.length_a   1.000
_cell.length_b   1.000
_cell.length_c   1.000
_cell.angle_alpha   90.00
_cell.angle_beta   90.00
_cell.angle_gamma   90.00
#
_symmetry.space_group_name_H-M   'P 1'
#
loop_
_entity.id
_entity.type
_entity.pdbx_description
1 polymer ?
#
loop_
_entity_poly.entity_id
_entity_poly.type
_entity_poly.pdbx_seq_one_letter_code
_entity_poly.pdbx_strand_id
1 'polypeptide(L)'
;MDNYWPEFIAVALVHLLAVASPGPDFAVMLRQALTQSRRVALLSAVGVGSGILVHVTYSLLGIGLVIQQSLVLFSILKVVGALYLTWIAIHCLRARAGGIHVATAHTVPQSGFAGWRLGFLTNALNPKATLFFVSLFSVVISPGTPVVLQAGYGLYMAVVTALWFMMVAVFFTLPGVRRSFSRFGYWLDRIMGGVLLLLAGQLLLSTVSGDGATDDPGRVSGIRG
;
A
#
# COMPACT_ATOMS: atom_id res chain seq x y z
N MET A 1 4.00 10.53 26.36
CA MET A 1 4.68 10.23 25.09
C MET A 1 3.76 9.30 24.34
N ASP A 2 3.22 9.75 23.21
CA ASP A 2 2.28 8.94 22.44
C ASP A 2 3.01 7.73 21.84
N ASN A 3 2.40 6.55 21.94
CA ASN A 3 2.99 5.31 21.47
C ASN A 3 2.57 5.05 20.00
N TYR A 4 3.43 5.44 19.05
CA TYR A 4 3.17 5.27 17.61
C TYR A 4 3.56 3.88 17.06
N TRP A 5 4.11 2.99 17.88
CA TRP A 5 4.51 1.64 17.45
C TRP A 5 3.37 0.81 16.84
N PRO A 6 2.15 0.79 17.39
CA PRO A 6 1.04 0.04 16.80
C PRO A 6 0.67 0.55 15.40
N GLU A 7 0.68 1.87 15.22
CA GLU A 7 0.42 2.51 13.92
C GLU A 7 1.49 2.10 12.90
N PHE A 8 2.77 2.23 13.27
CA PHE A 8 3.87 1.82 12.42
C PHE A 8 3.82 0.33 12.05
N ILE A 9 3.55 -0.56 13.02
CA ILE A 9 3.44 -2.00 12.78
C ILE A 9 2.29 -2.30 11.81
N ALA A 10 1.14 -1.64 11.96
CA ALA A 10 0.01 -1.79 11.05
C ALA A 10 0.39 -1.36 9.63
N VAL A 11 0.98 -0.17 9.46
CA VAL A 11 1.48 0.31 8.16
C VAL A 11 2.48 -0.68 7.58
N ALA A 12 3.46 -1.12 8.38
CA ALA A 12 4.53 -1.99 7.94
C ALA A 12 4.03 -3.35 7.45
N LEU A 13 3.15 -4.01 8.21
CA LEU A 13 2.60 -5.32 7.87
C LEU A 13 1.70 -5.25 6.64
N VAL A 14 0.80 -4.26 6.59
CA VAL A 14 -0.13 -4.08 5.47
C VAL A 14 0.63 -3.74 4.20
N HIS A 15 1.64 -2.87 4.30
CA HIS A 15 2.53 -2.55 3.18
C HIS A 15 3.32 -3.76 2.68
N LEU A 16 3.89 -4.56 3.58
CA LEU A 16 4.64 -5.78 3.20
C LEU A 16 3.76 -6.78 2.45
N LEU A 17 2.53 -6.97 2.89
CA LEU A 17 1.56 -7.81 2.18
C LEU A 17 1.19 -7.22 0.82
N ALA A 18 0.96 -5.90 0.76
CA ALA A 18 0.59 -5.22 -0.47
C ALA A 18 1.69 -5.26 -1.53
N VAL A 19 2.95 -5.05 -1.15
CA VAL A 19 4.09 -5.09 -2.08
C VAL A 19 4.41 -6.51 -2.55
N ALA A 20 4.14 -7.51 -1.72
CA ALA A 20 4.33 -8.90 -2.08
C ALA A 20 3.23 -9.44 -3.01
N SER A 21 2.05 -8.81 -3.01
CA SER A 21 0.92 -9.17 -3.87
C SER A 21 1.23 -8.91 -5.36
N PRO A 22 1.16 -9.93 -6.23
CA PRO A 22 1.44 -9.79 -7.65
C PRO A 22 0.61 -8.66 -8.30
N GLY A 23 1.24 -7.93 -9.23
CA GLY A 23 0.63 -6.80 -9.92
C GLY A 23 1.48 -6.29 -11.09
N PRO A 24 1.17 -5.11 -11.64
CA PRO A 24 1.91 -4.52 -12.76
C PRO A 24 3.42 -4.38 -12.47
N ASP A 25 3.78 -3.86 -11.30
CA ASP A 25 5.18 -3.67 -10.87
C ASP A 25 5.93 -5.01 -10.86
N PHE A 26 5.29 -6.06 -10.34
CA PHE A 26 5.87 -7.40 -10.29
C PHE A 26 6.12 -7.97 -11.70
N ALA A 27 5.17 -7.81 -12.62
CA ALA A 27 5.32 -8.27 -13.99
C ALA A 27 6.46 -7.56 -14.72
N VAL A 28 6.57 -6.24 -14.56
CA VAL A 28 7.67 -5.44 -15.12
C VAL A 28 9.00 -5.85 -14.51
N MET A 29 9.07 -6.03 -13.19
CA MET A 29 10.28 -6.45 -12.50
C MET A 29 10.74 -7.84 -12.96
N LEU A 30 9.81 -8.79 -13.10
CA LEU A 30 10.11 -10.13 -13.60
C LEU A 30 10.63 -10.09 -15.04
N ARG A 31 10.07 -9.24 -15.91
CA ARG A 31 10.61 -9.03 -17.27
C ARG A 31 12.02 -8.47 -17.22
N GLN A 32 12.26 -7.43 -16.43
CA GLN A 32 13.58 -6.83 -16.28
C GLN A 32 14.62 -7.83 -15.76
N ALA A 33 14.25 -8.66 -14.79
CA ALA A 33 15.12 -9.71 -14.24
C ALA A 33 15.51 -10.77 -15.28
N LEU A 34 14.60 -11.07 -16.24
CA LEU A 34 14.79 -12.15 -17.22
C LEU A 34 15.42 -11.68 -18.54
N THR A 35 15.21 -10.41 -18.94
CA THR A 35 15.59 -9.95 -20.28
C THR A 35 16.67 -8.86 -20.28
N GLN A 36 17.08 -8.37 -19.11
CA GLN A 36 18.06 -7.29 -18.98
C GLN A 36 19.18 -7.66 -17.99
N SER A 37 20.24 -6.85 -17.98
CA SER A 37 21.35 -7.06 -17.06
C SER A 37 20.92 -6.86 -15.59
N ARG A 38 21.61 -7.53 -14.66
CA ARG A 38 21.34 -7.42 -13.21
C ARG A 38 21.34 -5.97 -12.73
N ARG A 39 22.24 -5.13 -13.26
CA ARG A 39 22.30 -3.70 -12.91
C ARG A 39 21.03 -2.95 -13.33
N VAL A 40 20.52 -3.21 -14.53
CA VAL A 40 19.29 -2.58 -15.02
C VAL A 40 18.10 -3.03 -14.18
N ALA A 41 18.01 -4.32 -13.86
CA ALA A 41 16.94 -4.86 -13.02
C ALA A 41 16.96 -4.24 -11.59
N LEU A 42 18.13 -4.13 -10.97
CA LEU A 42 18.26 -3.48 -9.65
C LEU A 42 17.88 -1.99 -9.70
N LEU A 43 18.27 -1.27 -10.76
CA LEU A 43 17.90 0.13 -10.92
C LEU A 43 16.40 0.29 -11.20
N SER A 44 15.75 -0.64 -11.90
CA SER A 44 14.30 -0.69 -12.02
C SER A 44 13.62 -0.85 -10.66
N ALA A 45 14.13 -1.71 -9.77
CA ALA A 45 13.61 -1.85 -8.42
C ALA A 45 13.72 -0.55 -7.60
N VAL A 46 14.84 0.16 -7.69
CA VAL A 46 15.01 1.50 -7.10
C VAL A 46 14.00 2.49 -7.68
N GLY A 47 13.76 2.41 -8.99
CA GLY A 47 12.73 3.20 -9.67
C GLY A 47 11.35 2.97 -9.06
N VAL A 48 10.96 1.71 -8.89
CA VAL A 48 9.67 1.35 -8.27
C VAL A 48 9.56 1.92 -6.85
N GLY A 49 10.59 1.76 -6.01
CA GLY A 49 10.61 2.37 -4.67
C GLY A 49 10.55 3.90 -4.70
N SER A 50 11.16 4.54 -5.70
CA SER A 50 11.09 6.00 -5.89
C SER A 50 9.66 6.45 -6.26
N GLY A 51 8.91 5.64 -7.03
CA GLY A 51 7.52 5.91 -7.37
C GLY A 51 6.60 5.95 -6.15
N ILE A 52 6.89 5.13 -5.13
CA ILE A 52 6.16 5.12 -3.85
C ILE A 52 6.17 6.50 -3.19
N LEU A 53 7.27 7.25 -3.30
CA LEU A 53 7.37 8.59 -2.73
C LEU A 53 6.36 9.57 -3.35
N VAL A 54 6.00 9.39 -4.62
CA VAL A 54 4.93 10.18 -5.26
C VAL A 54 3.61 9.90 -4.55
N HIS A 55 3.30 8.61 -4.34
CA HIS A 55 2.08 8.17 -3.66
C HIS A 55 1.96 8.66 -2.23
N VAL A 56 3.06 8.52 -1.47
CA VAL A 56 3.17 9.05 -0.11
C VAL A 56 2.95 10.56 -0.11
N THR A 57 3.65 11.30 -0.98
CA THR A 57 3.64 12.77 -0.95
C THR A 57 2.24 13.33 -1.12
N TYR A 58 1.51 12.94 -2.17
CA TYR A 58 0.16 13.48 -2.36
C TYR A 58 -0.82 12.95 -1.31
N SER A 59 -0.61 11.74 -0.76
CA SER A 59 -1.51 11.18 0.26
C SER A 59 -1.37 11.96 1.56
N LEU A 60 -0.14 12.22 2.01
CA LEU A 60 0.13 12.99 3.23
C LEU A 60 -0.32 14.45 3.08
N LEU A 61 0.00 15.09 1.95
CA LEU A 61 -0.43 16.47 1.70
C LEU A 61 -1.95 16.58 1.59
N GLY A 62 -2.59 15.67 0.85
CA GLY A 62 -4.03 15.64 0.67
C GLY A 62 -4.78 15.42 1.98
N ILE A 63 -4.35 14.45 2.78
CA ILE A 63 -4.95 14.18 4.10
C ILE A 63 -4.74 15.35 5.05
N GLY A 64 -3.53 15.94 5.08
CA GLY A 64 -3.24 17.12 5.89
C GLY A 64 -4.18 18.29 5.59
N LEU A 65 -4.44 18.57 4.30
CA LEU A 65 -5.38 19.60 3.89
C LEU A 65 -6.82 19.28 4.30
N VAL A 66 -7.26 18.03 4.14
CA VAL A 66 -8.61 17.59 4.54
C VAL A 66 -8.83 17.74 6.04
N ILE A 67 -7.86 17.32 6.86
CA ILE A 67 -7.94 17.44 8.33
C ILE A 67 -8.01 18.91 8.76
N GLN A 68 -7.24 19.79 8.12
CA GLN A 68 -7.27 21.23 8.43
C GLN A 68 -8.62 21.88 8.07
N GLN A 69 -9.32 21.37 7.05
CA GLN A 69 -10.58 21.93 6.61
C GLN A 69 -11.79 21.44 7.43
N SER A 70 -11.89 20.12 7.70
CA SER A 70 -13.02 19.57 8.43
C SER A 70 -12.78 18.13 8.92
N LEU A 71 -13.04 17.89 10.21
CA LEU A 71 -13.05 16.55 10.79
C LEU A 71 -14.14 15.66 10.17
N VAL A 72 -15.28 16.23 9.76
CA VAL A 72 -16.35 15.50 9.06
C VAL A 72 -15.85 15.02 7.71
N LEU A 73 -15.15 15.88 6.95
CA LEU A 73 -14.58 15.50 5.66
C LEU A 73 -13.51 14.41 5.82
N PHE A 74 -12.71 14.47 6.87
CA PHE A 74 -11.78 13.40 7.23
C PHE A 74 -12.52 12.08 7.54
N SER A 75 -13.59 12.09 8.34
CA SER A 75 -14.41 10.89 8.60
C SER A 75 -15.03 10.31 7.32
N ILE A 76 -15.53 11.14 6.41
CA ILE A 76 -16.02 10.71 5.09
C ILE A 76 -14.89 10.03 4.30
N LEU A 77 -13.70 10.66 4.27
CA LEU A 77 -12.53 10.10 3.58
C LEU A 77 -12.12 8.74 4.18
N LYS A 78 -12.18 8.58 5.50
CA LYS A 78 -11.95 7.29 6.19
C LYS A 78 -12.94 6.23 5.71
N VAL A 79 -14.23 6.53 5.69
CA VAL A 79 -15.27 5.60 5.22
C VAL A 79 -15.04 5.22 3.75
N VAL A 80 -14.78 6.20 2.88
CA VAL A 80 -14.47 5.96 1.46
C VAL A 80 -13.23 5.07 1.29
N GLY A 81 -12.16 5.37 2.05
CA GLY A 81 -10.94 4.55 2.08
C GLY A 81 -11.20 3.12 2.53
N ALA A 82 -12.02 2.90 3.58
CA ALA A 82 -12.39 1.56 4.04
C ALA A 82 -13.21 0.77 3.01
N LEU A 83 -14.18 1.43 2.36
CA LEU A 83 -14.96 0.82 1.27
C LEU A 83 -14.05 0.43 0.10
N TYR A 84 -13.08 1.28 -0.22
CA TYR A 84 -12.12 1.00 -1.27
C TYR A 84 -11.16 -0.14 -0.91
N LEU A 85 -10.62 -0.19 0.31
CA LEU A 85 -9.82 -1.32 0.79
C LEU A 85 -10.62 -2.62 0.79
N THR A 86 -11.91 -2.56 1.13
CA THR A 86 -12.84 -3.71 1.01
C THR A 86 -12.94 -4.17 -0.44
N TRP A 87 -13.05 -3.25 -1.39
CA TRP A 87 -13.08 -3.58 -2.82
C TRP A 87 -11.78 -4.25 -3.30
N ILE A 88 -10.60 -3.71 -2.93
CA ILE A 88 -9.31 -4.38 -3.19
C ILE A 88 -9.28 -5.75 -2.54
N ALA A 89 -9.71 -5.85 -1.30
CA ALA A 89 -9.68 -7.09 -0.56
C ALA A 89 -10.51 -8.19 -1.23
N ILE A 90 -11.71 -7.85 -1.71
CA ILE A 90 -12.57 -8.76 -2.47
C ILE A 90 -11.88 -9.19 -3.77
N HIS A 91 -11.19 -8.27 -4.47
CA HIS A 91 -10.42 -8.61 -5.67
C HIS A 91 -9.28 -9.58 -5.36
N CYS A 92 -8.52 -9.33 -4.30
CA CYS A 92 -7.45 -10.21 -3.83
C CYS A 92 -7.99 -11.61 -3.41
N LEU A 93 -9.15 -11.67 -2.75
CA LEU A 93 -9.80 -12.93 -2.38
C LEU A 93 -10.35 -13.71 -3.58
N ARG A 94 -10.71 -13.01 -4.66
CA ARG A 94 -11.20 -13.59 -5.92
C ARG A 94 -10.09 -13.86 -6.93
N ALA A 95 -8.84 -13.50 -6.63
CA ALA A 95 -7.69 -13.76 -7.48
C ALA A 95 -7.65 -15.25 -7.83
N ARG A 96 -7.41 -15.60 -9.10
CA ARG A 96 -7.28 -16.99 -9.55
C ARG A 96 -5.80 -17.35 -9.64
N ALA A 97 -5.47 -18.61 -9.36
CA ALA A 97 -4.13 -19.12 -9.59
C ALA A 97 -3.84 -19.12 -11.10
N GLY A 98 -3.15 -18.08 -11.58
CA GLY A 98 -2.68 -17.93 -12.95
C GLY A 98 -1.16 -17.99 -13.00
N GLY A 99 -0.61 -18.83 -13.88
CA GLY A 99 0.83 -18.84 -14.13
C GLY A 99 1.27 -17.53 -14.79
N ILE A 100 2.18 -16.78 -14.17
CA ILE A 100 2.73 -15.55 -14.73
C ILE A 100 3.53 -15.90 -16.00
N HIS A 101 2.95 -15.68 -17.18
CA HIS A 101 3.65 -15.80 -18.46
C HIS A 101 4.30 -14.46 -18.80
N VAL A 102 5.63 -14.40 -18.72
CA VAL A 102 6.42 -13.29 -19.23
C VAL A 102 7.00 -13.70 -20.56
N ALA A 103 6.65 -13.00 -21.63
CA ALA A 103 7.26 -13.19 -22.93
C ALA A 103 8.74 -12.74 -22.88
N THR A 104 9.65 -13.70 -22.98
CA THR A 104 11.09 -13.47 -23.05
C THR A 104 11.52 -13.34 -24.51
N ALA A 105 11.10 -12.27 -25.19
CA ALA A 105 11.68 -11.93 -26.48
C ALA A 105 13.07 -11.32 -26.27
N HIS A 106 13.97 -11.44 -27.26
CA HIS A 106 15.24 -10.72 -27.24
C HIS A 106 14.96 -9.21 -27.21
N THR A 107 15.27 -8.58 -26.08
CA THR A 107 15.10 -7.13 -25.90
C THR A 107 16.43 -6.42 -26.07
N VAL A 108 16.43 -5.27 -26.74
CA VAL A 108 17.59 -4.39 -26.84
C VAL A 108 18.13 -4.08 -25.44
N PRO A 109 19.46 -4.15 -25.19
CA PRO A 109 20.04 -3.78 -23.91
C PRO A 109 19.65 -2.36 -23.51
N GLN A 110 19.15 -2.21 -22.29
CA GLN A 110 18.74 -0.92 -21.75
C GLN A 110 19.87 -0.30 -20.92
N SER A 111 19.90 1.03 -20.87
CA SER A 111 20.75 1.75 -19.91
C SER A 111 20.17 1.64 -18.49
N GLY A 112 21.02 1.83 -17.49
CA GLY A 112 20.57 1.82 -16.08
C GLY A 112 19.50 2.86 -15.78
N PHE A 113 19.63 4.06 -16.36
CA PHE A 113 18.62 5.12 -16.22
C PHE A 113 17.29 4.75 -16.90
N ALA A 114 17.33 4.08 -18.05
CA ALA A 114 16.12 3.59 -18.69
C ALA A 114 15.40 2.53 -17.83
N GLY A 115 16.17 1.66 -17.15
CA GLY A 115 15.65 0.72 -16.16
C GLY A 115 14.98 1.42 -14.99
N TRP A 116 15.66 2.39 -14.36
CA TRP A 116 15.11 3.20 -13.27
C TRP A 116 13.85 3.94 -13.68
N ARG A 117 13.87 4.65 -14.82
CA ARG A 117 12.72 5.41 -15.33
C ARG A 117 11.52 4.51 -15.58
N LEU A 118 11.74 3.32 -16.14
CA LEU A 118 10.67 2.36 -16.35
C LEU A 118 10.04 1.94 -15.01
N GLY A 119 10.85 1.58 -14.01
CA GLY A 119 10.37 1.21 -12.69
C GLY A 119 9.59 2.34 -12.01
N PHE A 120 10.12 3.56 -12.06
CA PHE A 120 9.47 4.75 -11.53
C PHE A 120 8.11 5.00 -12.18
N LEU A 121 8.05 5.05 -13.52
CA LEU A 121 6.80 5.31 -14.23
C LEU A 121 5.79 4.17 -14.06
N THR A 122 6.25 2.91 -14.00
CA THR A 122 5.36 1.76 -13.77
C THR A 122 4.64 1.92 -12.45
N ASN A 123 5.37 2.23 -11.38
CA ASN A 123 4.79 2.37 -10.05
C ASN A 123 3.99 3.67 -9.90
N ALA A 124 4.56 4.82 -10.28
CA ALA A 124 3.90 6.12 -10.11
C ALA A 124 2.56 6.22 -10.86
N LEU A 125 2.39 5.46 -11.96
CA LEU A 125 1.16 5.38 -12.74
C LEU A 125 0.29 4.15 -12.37
N ASN A 126 0.67 3.40 -11.33
CA ASN A 126 -0.01 2.18 -10.94
C ASN A 126 -1.28 2.50 -10.13
N PRO A 127 -2.49 2.30 -10.68
CA PRO A 127 -3.73 2.61 -9.96
C PRO A 127 -3.90 1.76 -8.70
N LYS A 128 -3.34 0.54 -8.64
CA LYS A 128 -3.34 -0.31 -7.43
C LYS A 128 -2.55 0.37 -6.31
N ALA A 129 -1.36 0.88 -6.62
CA ALA A 129 -0.53 1.60 -5.65
C ALA A 129 -1.19 2.91 -5.23
N THR A 130 -1.66 3.71 -6.19
CA THR A 130 -2.33 4.99 -5.93
C THR A 130 -3.43 4.83 -4.90
N LEU A 131 -4.35 3.92 -5.16
CA LEU A 131 -5.54 3.79 -4.35
C LEU A 131 -5.26 3.06 -3.02
N PHE A 132 -4.25 2.17 -2.98
CA PHE A 132 -3.74 1.59 -1.75
C PHE A 132 -3.19 2.67 -0.80
N PHE A 133 -2.30 3.55 -1.26
CA PHE A 133 -1.69 4.56 -0.39
C PHE A 133 -2.69 5.61 0.10
N VAL A 134 -3.57 6.09 -0.79
CA VAL A 134 -4.65 7.03 -0.39
C VAL A 134 -5.46 6.41 0.74
N SER A 135 -5.87 5.15 0.56
CA SER A 135 -6.74 4.49 1.54
C SER A 135 -5.98 4.17 2.82
N LEU A 136 -4.80 3.54 2.73
CA LEU A 136 -3.99 3.18 3.89
C LEU A 136 -3.73 4.38 4.79
N PHE A 137 -3.28 5.50 4.21
CA PHE A 137 -2.99 6.70 4.99
C PHE A 137 -4.26 7.34 5.55
N SER A 138 -5.38 7.33 4.81
CA SER A 138 -6.66 7.83 5.33
C SER A 138 -7.12 7.01 6.54
N VAL A 139 -6.90 5.68 6.52
CA VAL A 139 -7.33 4.78 7.59
C VAL A 139 -6.42 4.84 8.81
N VAL A 140 -5.10 4.82 8.59
CA VAL A 140 -4.11 4.52 9.64
C VAL A 140 -3.55 5.78 10.30
N ILE A 141 -3.46 6.91 9.59
CA ILE A 141 -2.91 8.14 10.19
C ILE A 141 -3.92 8.75 11.16
N SER A 142 -3.45 8.99 12.38
CA SER A 142 -4.15 9.82 13.35
C SER A 142 -3.85 11.31 13.11
N PRO A 143 -4.84 12.22 13.28
CA PRO A 143 -4.60 13.67 13.21
C PRO A 143 -3.48 14.17 14.13
N GLY A 144 -3.17 13.44 15.21
CA GLY A 144 -2.09 13.76 16.15
C GLY A 144 -0.70 13.26 15.75
N THR A 145 -0.56 12.47 14.68
CA THR A 145 0.74 11.90 14.28
C THR A 145 1.62 12.98 13.64
N PRO A 146 2.82 13.29 14.18
CA PRO A 146 3.73 14.29 13.62
C PRO A 146 4.11 14.01 12.17
N VAL A 147 4.18 15.06 11.34
CA VAL A 147 4.53 14.95 9.90
C VAL A 147 5.86 14.23 9.68
N VAL A 148 6.84 14.42 10.58
CA VAL A 148 8.14 13.74 10.51
C VAL A 148 8.01 12.22 10.62
N LEU A 149 7.11 11.71 11.48
CA LEU A 149 6.85 10.27 11.59
C LEU A 149 6.12 9.74 10.36
N GLN A 150 5.13 10.48 9.85
CA GLN A 150 4.42 10.12 8.62
C GLN A 150 5.39 10.05 7.41
N ALA A 151 6.32 11.00 7.31
CA ALA A 151 7.39 10.98 6.31
C ALA A 151 8.33 9.77 6.50
N GLY A 152 8.63 9.42 7.76
CA GLY A 152 9.37 8.21 8.11
C GLY A 152 8.67 6.92 7.63
N TYR A 153 7.35 6.82 7.78
CA TYR A 153 6.56 5.70 7.24
C TYR A 153 6.67 5.63 5.72
N GLY A 154 6.57 6.78 5.05
CA GLY A 154 6.73 6.89 3.61
C GLY A 154 8.10 6.42 3.12
N LEU A 155 9.16 6.87 3.79
CA LEU A 155 10.54 6.46 3.49
C LEU A 155 10.75 4.97 3.72
N TYR A 156 10.25 4.43 4.83
CA TYR A 156 10.24 2.98 5.09
C TYR A 156 9.60 2.22 3.92
N MET A 157 8.40 2.63 3.49
CA MET A 157 7.68 1.95 2.41
C MET A 157 8.41 2.02 1.08
N ALA A 158 9.03 3.16 0.74
CA ALA A 158 9.84 3.29 -0.46
C ALA A 158 11.07 2.37 -0.45
N VAL A 159 11.79 2.32 0.68
CA VAL A 159 12.98 1.46 0.85
C VAL A 159 12.61 -0.01 0.82
N VAL A 160 11.60 -0.42 1.59
CA VAL A 160 11.14 -1.81 1.63
C VAL A 160 10.66 -2.27 0.27
N THR A 161 9.96 -1.40 -0.47
CA THR A 161 9.54 -1.70 -1.84
C THR A 161 10.73 -1.93 -2.77
N ALA A 162 11.73 -1.05 -2.72
CA ALA A 162 12.95 -1.22 -3.52
C ALA A 162 13.67 -2.53 -3.17
N LEU A 163 13.86 -2.81 -1.86
CA LEU A 163 14.51 -4.04 -1.39
C LEU A 163 13.74 -5.30 -1.79
N TRP A 164 12.42 -5.28 -1.68
CA TRP A 164 11.56 -6.37 -2.12
C TRP A 164 11.74 -6.65 -3.61
N PHE A 165 11.70 -5.62 -4.46
CA PHE A 165 11.87 -5.82 -5.90
C PHE A 165 13.31 -6.14 -6.31
N MET A 166 14.32 -5.69 -5.56
CA MET A 166 15.70 -6.15 -5.74
C MET A 166 15.83 -7.64 -5.42
N MET A 167 15.18 -8.11 -4.36
CA MET A 167 15.08 -9.53 -4.02
C MET A 167 14.41 -10.29 -5.17
N VAL A 168 13.27 -9.80 -5.68
CA VAL A 168 12.61 -10.39 -6.85
C VAL A 168 13.56 -10.44 -8.05
N ALA A 169 14.27 -9.35 -8.34
CA ALA A 169 15.20 -9.26 -9.46
C ALA A 169 16.33 -10.29 -9.40
N VAL A 170 16.80 -10.65 -8.21
CA VAL A 170 17.87 -11.62 -8.01
C VAL A 170 17.33 -13.05 -8.02
N PHE A 171 16.33 -13.34 -7.19
CA PHE A 171 15.89 -14.71 -6.93
C PHE A 171 14.99 -15.30 -8.02
N PHE A 172 14.29 -14.48 -8.81
CA PHE A 172 13.38 -14.97 -9.84
C PHE A 172 14.06 -15.29 -11.18
N THR A 173 15.38 -15.09 -11.26
CA THR A 173 16.20 -15.68 -12.33
C THR A 173 16.25 -17.21 -12.22
N LEU A 174 15.92 -17.77 -11.04
CA LEU A 174 15.90 -19.22 -10.78
C LEU A 174 14.52 -19.81 -11.19
N PRO A 175 14.46 -20.75 -12.16
CA PRO A 175 13.21 -21.30 -12.67
C PRO A 175 12.31 -21.99 -11.62
N GLY A 176 12.91 -22.51 -10.55
CA GLY A 176 12.21 -23.14 -9.42
C GLY A 176 11.44 -22.13 -8.56
N VAL A 177 12.00 -20.94 -8.33
CA VAL A 177 11.40 -19.87 -7.52
C VAL A 177 10.16 -19.32 -8.22
N ARG A 178 10.21 -19.12 -9.54
CA ARG A 178 9.07 -18.61 -10.34
C ARG A 178 7.84 -19.51 -10.25
N ARG A 179 8.00 -20.83 -10.40
CA ARG A 179 6.90 -21.81 -10.31
C ARG A 179 6.32 -21.88 -8.90
N SER A 180 7.17 -21.82 -7.88
CA SER A 180 6.74 -21.81 -6.49
C SER A 180 5.96 -20.54 -6.16
N PHE A 181 6.47 -19.38 -6.57
CA PHE A 181 5.82 -18.10 -6.30
C PHE A 181 4.50 -17.93 -7.04
N SER A 182 4.32 -18.47 -8.26
CA SER A 182 3.00 -18.44 -8.91
C SER A 182 1.93 -19.22 -8.13
N ARG A 183 2.33 -20.24 -7.35
CA ARG A 183 1.42 -20.99 -6.46
C ARG A 183 1.24 -20.27 -5.12
N PHE A 184 2.30 -19.70 -4.58
CA PHE A 184 2.29 -18.99 -3.29
C PHE A 184 1.62 -17.61 -3.37
N GLY A 185 1.78 -16.90 -4.49
CA GLY A 185 1.20 -15.58 -4.73
C GLY A 185 -0.32 -15.57 -4.65
N TYR A 186 -0.97 -16.67 -5.05
CA TYR A 186 -2.41 -16.87 -4.85
C TYR A 186 -2.80 -16.83 -3.36
N TRP A 187 -2.03 -17.50 -2.50
CA TRP A 187 -2.29 -17.50 -1.06
C TRP A 187 -1.95 -16.14 -0.43
N LEU A 188 -0.89 -15.50 -0.92
CA LEU A 188 -0.47 -14.20 -0.45
C LEU A 188 -1.54 -13.13 -0.75
N ASP A 189 -2.15 -13.17 -1.94
CA ASP A 189 -3.29 -12.32 -2.27
C ASP A 189 -4.47 -12.58 -1.32
N ARG A 190 -4.79 -13.84 -1.01
CA ARG A 190 -5.90 -14.14 -0.09
C ARG A 190 -5.63 -13.67 1.33
N ILE A 191 -4.40 -13.80 1.83
CA ILE A 191 -3.99 -13.29 3.14
C ILE A 191 -4.09 -11.76 3.15
N MET A 192 -3.57 -11.09 2.12
CA MET A 192 -3.71 -9.64 1.97
C MET A 192 -5.18 -9.22 1.97
N GLY A 193 -6.03 -9.93 1.24
CA GLY A 193 -7.47 -9.67 1.23
C GLY A 193 -8.10 -9.81 2.62
N GLY A 194 -7.75 -10.84 3.38
CA GLY A 194 -8.21 -11.00 4.77
C GLY A 194 -7.77 -9.84 5.67
N VAL A 195 -6.50 -9.44 5.60
CA VAL A 195 -5.95 -8.34 6.41
C VAL A 195 -6.58 -6.99 6.04
N LEU A 196 -6.79 -6.74 4.74
CA LEU A 196 -7.45 -5.52 4.28
C LEU A 196 -8.92 -5.44 4.70
N LEU A 197 -9.65 -6.56 4.69
CA LEU A 197 -11.01 -6.62 5.23
C LEU A 197 -11.04 -6.32 6.74
N LEU A 198 -10.11 -6.89 7.50
CA LEU A 198 -10.00 -6.62 8.94
C LEU A 198 -9.73 -5.14 9.21
N LEU A 199 -8.79 -4.54 8.46
CA LEU A 199 -8.43 -3.14 8.60
C LEU A 199 -9.60 -2.22 8.22
N ALA A 200 -10.32 -2.53 7.14
CA ALA A 200 -11.52 -1.80 6.74
C ALA A 200 -12.64 -1.93 7.79
N GLY A 201 -12.88 -3.14 8.30
CA GLY A 201 -13.90 -3.39 9.32
C GLY A 201 -13.61 -2.70 10.64
N GLN A 202 -12.37 -2.78 11.13
CA GLN A 202 -11.92 -2.07 12.34
C GLN A 202 -12.12 -0.55 12.18
N LEU A 203 -11.82 -0.01 11.00
CA LEU A 203 -12.01 1.41 10.76
C LEU A 203 -13.48 1.81 10.83
N LEU A 204 -14.36 1.08 10.12
CA LEU A 204 -15.80 1.38 10.11
C LEU A 204 -16.38 1.33 11.53
N LEU A 205 -15.95 0.37 12.35
CA LEU A 205 -16.32 0.30 13.76
C LEU A 205 -15.82 1.54 14.53
N SER A 206 -14.55 1.93 14.35
CA SER A 206 -13.98 3.10 15.03
C SER A 206 -14.66 4.42 14.63
N THR A 207 -15.09 4.56 13.38
CA THR A 207 -15.81 5.76 12.91
C THR A 207 -17.23 5.83 13.45
N VAL A 208 -17.92 4.69 13.60
CA VAL A 208 -19.28 4.63 14.13
C VAL A 208 -19.29 4.78 15.66
N SER A 209 -18.30 4.21 16.35
CA SER A 209 -18.16 4.35 17.81
C SER A 209 -17.62 5.72 18.25
N GLY A 210 -17.04 6.51 17.34
CA GLY A 210 -16.45 7.82 17.61
C GLY A 210 -17.43 9.00 17.67
N ASP A 211 -18.66 8.84 17.17
CA ASP A 211 -19.67 9.94 17.09
C ASP A 211 -20.91 9.68 17.97
N GLY A 212 -20.88 8.68 18.85
CA GLY A 212 -22.05 8.25 19.64
C GLY A 212 -22.01 8.57 21.14
N ALA A 213 -20.97 9.22 21.65
CA ALA A 213 -20.78 9.38 23.09
C ALA A 213 -20.21 10.75 23.46
N THR A 214 -21.02 11.81 23.29
CA THR A 214 -21.22 12.93 24.25
C THR A 214 -22.05 14.01 23.58
N ASP A 215 -23.37 13.83 23.53
CA ASP A 215 -24.28 14.97 23.54
C ASP A 215 -25.64 14.50 24.07
N ASP A 216 -25.74 14.39 25.40
CA ASP A 216 -27.03 14.43 26.09
C ASP A 216 -27.09 15.74 26.88
N PRO A 217 -27.63 16.85 26.32
CA PRO A 217 -27.88 18.07 27.08
C PRO A 217 -29.16 17.96 27.94
N GLY A 218 -29.75 16.76 28.11
CA GLY A 218 -31.14 16.56 28.54
C GLY A 218 -31.39 16.13 30.00
N ARG A 219 -30.39 16.04 30.87
CA ARG A 219 -30.60 15.83 32.33
C ARG A 219 -29.75 16.88 33.05
N VAL A 220 -30.28 17.95 33.64
CA VAL A 220 -31.27 17.97 34.72
C VAL A 220 -31.94 19.36 34.76
N SER A 221 -33.18 19.43 34.27
CA SER A 221 -34.16 20.40 34.73
C SER A 221 -35.41 19.62 35.10
N GLY A 222 -35.68 19.50 36.40
CA GLY A 222 -37.03 19.20 36.87
C GLY A 222 -37.17 18.14 37.97
N ILE A 223 -37.41 18.67 39.17
CA ILE A 223 -38.39 18.19 40.17
C ILE A 223 -37.99 16.99 41.05
N ARG A 224 -37.64 17.25 42.31
CA ARG A 224 -38.43 16.94 43.53
C ARG A 224 -37.59 17.13 44.81
N GLY A 225 -38.09 17.90 45.77
CA GLY A 225 -37.61 17.96 47.15
C GLY A 225 -37.46 19.37 47.67
#